data_AF-A0A1M3BDV9-F1
#
_entry.id   AF-A0A1M3BDV9-F1
#
_cell.length_a   1.000
_cell.length_b   1.000
_cell.length_c   1.000
_cell.angle_alpha   90.00
_cell.angle_beta   90.00
_cell.angle_gamma   90.00
#
_symmetry.space_group_name_H-M   'P 1'
#
loop_
_entity.id
_entity.type
_entity.pdbx_description
1 polymer ?
#
loop_
_entity_poly.entity_id
_entity_poly.type
_entity_poly.pdbx_seq_one_letter_code
_entity_poly.pdbx_strand_id
1 'polypeptide(L)' 'MSNDLEKIFESLITYQEEIVYNCALNIIPTITREDLLQPNDYPSLENNPYFRYEEGVLAGLLSARTAFRAKNYSKE' A
#
# COMPACT_ATOMS: atom_id res chain seq x y z
N MET A 1 0.24 -19.02 -14.95
CA MET A 1 -0.36 -17.74 -15.35
C MET A 1 -1.10 -17.02 -14.21
N SER A 2 -2.18 -17.56 -13.61
CA SER A 2 -2.85 -16.87 -12.50
C SER A 2 -1.94 -16.66 -11.28
N ASN A 3 -1.12 -17.66 -10.97
CA ASN A 3 -0.19 -17.64 -9.85
C ASN A 3 1.01 -16.68 -10.06
N ASP A 4 1.43 -16.45 -11.31
CA ASP A 4 2.59 -15.60 -11.61
C ASP A 4 2.23 -14.12 -11.47
N LEU A 5 1.03 -13.74 -11.91
CA LEU A 5 0.53 -12.37 -11.73
C LEU A 5 0.20 -12.07 -10.26
N GLU A 6 -0.28 -13.07 -9.51
CA GLU A 6 -0.50 -12.93 -8.07
C GLU A 6 0.83 -12.64 -7.33
N LYS A 7 1.90 -13.35 -7.68
CA LYS A 7 3.26 -13.09 -7.15
C LYS A 7 3.79 -11.71 -7.52
N ILE A 8 3.49 -11.23 -8.71
CA ILE A 8 3.82 -9.86 -9.12
C ILE A 8 3.08 -8.86 -8.25
N PHE A 9 1.77 -9.03 -8.03
CA PHE A 9 1.02 -8.15 -7.13
C PHE A 9 1.57 -8.16 -5.71
N GLU A 10 1.88 -9.34 -5.17
CA GLU A 10 2.51 -9.47 -3.85
C GLU A 10 3.83 -8.68 -3.79
N SER A 11 4.72 -8.88 -4.76
CA SER A 11 6.00 -8.17 -4.82
C SER A 11 5.84 -6.65 -4.94
N LEU A 12 4.90 -6.18 -5.77
CA LEU A 12 4.61 -4.75 -5.94
C LEU A 12 4.04 -4.13 -4.66
N ILE A 13 3.12 -4.82 -3.99
CA ILE A 13 2.50 -4.35 -2.75
C ILE A 13 3.56 -4.27 -1.65
N THR A 14 4.35 -5.32 -1.45
CA THR A 14 5.42 -5.31 -0.43
C THR A 14 6.44 -4.21 -0.69
N TYR A 15 6.84 -3.99 -1.94
CA TYR A 15 7.74 -2.89 -2.27
C TYR A 15 7.11 -1.51 -1.99
N GLN A 16 5.83 -1.33 -2.34
CA GLN A 16 5.13 -0.08 -2.10
C GLN A 16 4.90 0.17 -0.60
N GLU A 17 4.64 -0.86 0.20
CA GLU A 17 4.56 -0.78 1.66
C GLU A 17 5.87 -0.26 2.28
N GLU A 18 7.02 -0.70 1.77
CA GLU A 18 8.32 -0.17 2.18
C GLU A 18 8.49 1.31 1.80
N ILE A 19 8.03 1.72 0.61
CA ILE A 19 8.09 3.14 0.20
C ILE A 19 7.25 4.00 1.14
N VAL A 20 6.00 3.60 1.39
CA VAL A 20 5.09 4.32 2.30
C VAL A 20 5.70 4.41 3.69
N TYR A 21 6.28 3.31 4.20
CA TYR A 21 6.93 3.29 5.50
C TYR A 21 8.17 4.20 5.57
N ASN A 22 9.05 4.14 4.58
CA ASN A 22 10.21 5.02 4.53
C ASN A 22 9.80 6.50 4.39
N CYS A 23 8.74 6.78 3.61
CA CYS A 23 8.17 8.11 3.51
C CYS A 23 7.67 8.61 4.87
N ALA A 24 6.95 7.77 5.61
CA ALA A 24 6.46 8.11 6.93
C ALA A 24 7.60 8.32 7.94
N LEU A 25 8.62 7.46 7.94
CA LEU A 25 9.81 7.60 8.78
C LEU A 25 10.57 8.90 8.54
N ASN A 26 10.63 9.36 7.29
CA ASN A 26 11.25 10.64 6.96
C ASN A 26 10.48 11.85 7.53
N ILE A 27 9.18 11.70 7.77
CA ILE A 27 8.32 12.75 8.34
C ILE A 27 8.26 12.65 9.87
N ILE A 28 8.13 11.44 10.39
CA ILE A 28 8.02 11.10 11.82
C ILE A 28 9.02 9.98 12.12
N PRO A 29 10.24 10.29 12.60
CA PRO A 29 11.30 9.30 12.80
C PRO A 29 10.97 8.17 13.77
N THR A 30 10.00 8.38 14.65
CA THR A 30 9.57 7.39 15.66
C THR A 30 8.36 6.57 15.22
N ILE A 31 7.89 6.73 13.98
CA ILE A 31 6.70 6.04 13.51
C ILE A 31 6.95 4.55 13.35
N THR A 32 5.94 3.75 13.70
CA THR A 32 5.95 2.32 13.55
C THR A 32 5.07 1.90 12.38
N ARG A 33 5.17 0.63 11.95
CA ARG A 33 4.26 0.09 10.93
C ARG A 33 2.82 0.00 11.40
N GLU A 34 2.61 -0.20 12.70
CA GLU A 34 1.26 -0.25 13.28
C GLU A 34 0.56 1.11 13.14
N ASP A 35 1.31 2.19 13.33
CA ASP A 35 0.81 3.56 13.19
C ASP A 35 0.35 3.87 11.76
N LEU A 36 0.91 3.18 10.76
CA LEU A 36 0.49 3.30 9.35
C LEU A 36 -0.85 2.64 9.05
N LEU A 37 -1.40 1.83 9.97
CA LEU A 37 -2.75 1.32 9.82
C LEU A 37 -3.78 2.44 9.99
N GLN A 38 -3.43 3.51 10.75
CA GLN A 38 -4.29 4.67 11.00
C GLN A 38 -3.50 5.98 10.75
N PRO A 39 -3.03 6.24 9.52
CA PRO A 39 -2.13 7.36 9.25
C PRO A 39 -2.81 8.73 9.41
N ASN A 40 -4.15 8.77 9.43
CA ASN A 40 -4.93 9.98 9.66
C ASN A 40 -4.85 10.47 11.12
N ASP A 41 -4.39 9.65 12.06
CA ASP A 41 -4.12 10.08 13.44
C ASP A 41 -2.89 11.00 13.54
N TYR A 42 -2.12 11.11 12.45
CA TYR A 42 -0.92 11.93 12.34
C TYR A 42 -1.13 13.07 11.34
N PRO A 43 -1.46 14.29 11.80
CA PRO A 43 -1.65 15.44 10.92
C PRO A 43 -0.45 15.72 10.00
N SER A 44 0.77 15.39 10.44
CA SER A 44 1.99 15.54 9.64
C SER A 44 2.04 14.59 8.44
N LEU A 45 1.41 13.41 8.53
CA LEU A 45 1.27 12.49 7.41
C LEU A 45 0.09 12.86 6.52
N GLU A 46 -1.06 13.17 7.14
CA GLU A 46 -2.29 13.51 6.42
C GLU A 46 -2.09 14.73 5.51
N ASN A 47 -1.40 15.75 6.01
CA ASN A 47 -1.13 16.99 5.26
C ASN A 47 0.11 16.90 4.37
N ASN A 48 0.82 15.77 4.32
CA ASN A 48 1.98 15.61 3.46
C ASN A 48 1.58 15.05 2.08
N PRO A 49 1.65 15.85 1.00
CA PRO A 49 1.17 15.42 -0.31
C PRO A 49 1.97 14.24 -0.89
N TYR A 50 3.26 14.14 -0.54
CA TYR A 50 4.10 13.05 -1.01
C TYR A 50 3.71 11.72 -0.33
N PHE A 51 3.49 11.74 0.98
CA PHE A 51 2.99 10.58 1.71
C PHE A 51 1.60 10.14 1.19
N ARG A 52 0.67 11.08 1.02
CA ARG A 52 -0.68 10.78 0.49
C ARG A 52 -0.63 10.20 -0.93
N TYR A 53 0.31 10.63 -1.76
CA TYR A 53 0.51 10.06 -3.09
C TYR A 53 0.93 8.60 -3.01
N GLU A 54 1.96 8.29 -2.22
CA GLU A 54 2.48 6.92 -2.09
C GLU A 54 1.44 5.97 -1.45
N GLU A 55 0.68 6.47 -0.48
CA GLU A 55 -0.45 5.74 0.13
C GLU A 55 -1.56 5.48 -0.89
N GLY A 56 -1.88 6.45 -1.75
CA GLY A 56 -2.81 6.28 -2.87
C GLY A 56 -2.36 5.22 -3.88
N VAL A 57 -1.05 5.16 -4.19
CA VAL A 57 -0.48 4.12 -5.06
C VAL A 57 -0.66 2.72 -4.43
N LEU A 58 -0.38 2.58 -3.13
CA LEU A 58 -0.60 1.33 -2.39
C LEU A 58 -2.08 0.90 -2.44
N ALA A 59 -2.99 1.82 -2.18
CA ALA A 59 -4.43 1.58 -2.27
C ALA A 59 -4.87 1.15 -3.68
N GLY A 60 -4.27 1.74 -4.72
CA GLY A 60 -4.47 1.36 -6.11
C GLY A 60 -4.02 -0.07 -6.42
N LEU A 61 -2.84 -0.47 -5.94
CA LEU A 61 -2.31 -1.84 -6.10
C LEU A 61 -3.18 -2.88 -5.40
N LEU A 62 -3.62 -2.59 -4.17
CA LEU A 62 -4.52 -3.45 -3.40
C LEU A 62 -5.88 -3.59 -4.10
N SER A 63 -6.41 -2.50 -4.65
CA SER A 63 -7.67 -2.50 -5.42
C SER A 63 -7.53 -3.34 -6.70
N ALA A 64 -6.43 -3.18 -7.43
CA ALA A 64 -6.15 -3.96 -8.64
C ALA A 64 -6.01 -5.46 -8.33
N ARG A 65 -5.28 -5.84 -7.28
CA ARG A 65 -5.17 -7.24 -6.83
C ARG A 65 -6.54 -7.81 -6.44
N THR A 66 -7.36 -7.04 -5.74
CA THR A 66 -8.72 -7.44 -5.35
C THR A 66 -9.59 -7.70 -6.58
N ALA A 67 -9.58 -6.80 -7.55
CA ALA A 67 -10.32 -6.99 -8.81
C ALA A 67 -9.83 -8.21 -9.61
N PHE A 68 -8.51 -8.44 -9.65
CA PHE A 68 -7.92 -9.62 -10.28
C PHE A 68 -8.39 -10.92 -9.61
N ARG A 69 -8.33 -10.98 -8.27
CA ARG A 69 -8.81 -12.13 -7.49
C ARG A 69 -10.30 -12.38 -7.73
N ALA A 70 -11.14 -11.35 -7.67
CA ALA A 70 -12.57 -11.46 -7.91
C ALA A 70 -12.86 -12.07 -9.29
N LYS A 71 -12.21 -11.55 -10.34
CA LYS A 71 -12.35 -12.07 -11.72
C LYS A 71 -11.96 -13.55 -11.84
N ASN A 72 -10.96 -14.00 -11.09
CA ASN A 72 -10.51 -15.39 -11.13
C ASN A 72 -11.36 -16.32 -10.25
N TYR A 73 -11.96 -15.80 -9.19
CA TYR A 73 -12.88 -16.55 -8.33
C TYR A 73 -14.20 -16.87 -9.05
N SER A 74 -14.66 -16.02 -9.97
CA SER A 74 -15.89 -16.23 -10.76
C SER A 74 -15.76 -17.25 -11.90
N LYS A 75 -14.64 -17.96 -12.00
CA LYS A 75 -14.34 -18.93 -13.07
C LYS A 75 -14.32 -20.39 -12.61
N GLU A 76 -14.69 -20.66 -11.35
CA GLU A 76 -15.06 -21.99 -10.84
C GLU A 76 -16.58 -22.17 -10.90
#